data_AF-A0A383F1A1-F1
#
_entry.id   AF-A0A383F1A1-F1
#
_cell.length_a   1.000
_cell.length_b   1.000
_cell.length_c   1.000
_cell.angle_alpha   90.00
_cell.angle_beta   90.00
_cell.angle_gamma   90.00
#
_symmetry.space_group_name_H-M   'P 1'
#
loop_
_entity.id
_entity.type
_entity.pdbx_description
1 polymer ?
#
loop_
_entity_poly.entity_id
_entity_poly.type
_entity_poly.pdbx_seq_one_letter_code
_entity_poly.pdbx_strand_id
1 'polypeptide(L)'
;HVLRGKIDMASPNMLMRDPVFYRIRHASHYRRGDDWCIYPLYDYAHCLEDAFEEVTHSICTLEFDNNRELYDWVLENVGFEEPRPHQYEWAGLDLENAVLSKRKIAPLVEAGVVSGWDDPRLATLTAYRRRGVPPEALRLLSELVGISKTGAQTEAAKLDYAIRQVLNQSAPRVMAVLDPIKVVITNYPSGKAEEFEAPYYPHDVPLEGSRTVPFSEEIWIERADFSE
;
A
#
# COMPACT_ATOMS: atom_id res chain seq x y z
N HIS A 1 -28.80 -12.95 -23.19
CA HIS A 1 -29.05 -11.56 -23.63
C HIS A 1 -28.19 -10.59 -22.84
N VAL A 2 -27.97 -9.39 -23.37
CA VAL A 2 -27.24 -8.29 -22.72
C VAL A 2 -27.94 -6.97 -23.05
N LEU A 3 -27.85 -5.98 -22.15
CA LEU A 3 -28.20 -4.59 -22.47
C LEU A 3 -26.95 -3.92 -23.02
N ARG A 4 -27.08 -3.18 -24.13
CA ARG A 4 -25.99 -2.41 -24.74
C ARG A 4 -26.40 -0.96 -24.89
N GLY A 5 -25.45 -0.05 -24.74
CA GLY A 5 -25.61 1.32 -25.24
C GLY A 5 -25.78 1.31 -26.76
N LYS A 6 -26.51 2.28 -27.28
CA LYS A 6 -26.62 2.52 -28.72
C LYS A 6 -25.91 3.85 -29.01
N ILE A 7 -24.67 3.76 -29.44
CA ILE A 7 -23.74 4.89 -29.54
C ILE A 7 -23.24 4.98 -30.99
N ASP A 8 -22.04 4.48 -31.29
CA ASP A 8 -21.50 4.45 -32.65
C ASP A 8 -20.55 3.27 -32.86
N MET A 9 -21.00 2.30 -33.66
CA MET A 9 -20.22 1.12 -34.03
C MET A 9 -18.99 1.44 -34.91
N ALA A 10 -18.95 2.61 -35.54
CA ALA A 10 -17.81 3.06 -36.35
C ALA A 10 -16.78 3.89 -35.56
N SER A 11 -17.04 4.16 -34.28
CA SER A 11 -16.17 5.02 -33.47
C SER A 11 -14.71 4.51 -33.43
N PRO A 12 -13.71 5.40 -33.52
CA PRO A 12 -12.32 5.02 -33.30
C PRO A 12 -12.07 4.56 -31.86
N ASN A 13 -12.86 5.05 -30.89
CA ASN A 13 -12.85 4.55 -29.52
C ASN A 13 -13.66 3.26 -29.45
N MET A 14 -12.99 2.15 -29.17
CA MET A 14 -13.62 0.83 -29.07
C MET A 14 -14.71 0.75 -28.00
N LEU A 15 -14.60 1.54 -26.94
CA LEU A 15 -15.59 1.56 -25.85
C LEU A 15 -16.90 2.22 -26.26
N MET A 16 -16.88 3.08 -27.29
CA MET A 16 -18.07 3.73 -27.84
C MET A 16 -18.83 2.83 -28.84
N ARG A 17 -18.33 1.63 -29.13
CA ARG A 17 -18.97 0.68 -30.05
C ARG A 17 -20.04 -0.15 -29.36
N ASP A 18 -21.17 0.48 -29.06
CA ASP A 18 -22.32 -0.11 -28.37
C ASP A 18 -21.89 -0.93 -27.14
N PRO A 19 -21.30 -0.32 -26.11
CA PRO A 19 -20.77 -1.02 -24.95
C PRO A 19 -21.86 -1.81 -24.23
N VAL A 20 -21.47 -2.90 -23.58
CA VAL A 20 -22.41 -3.71 -22.77
C VAL A 20 -22.60 -3.04 -21.42
N PHE A 21 -23.85 -2.78 -21.03
CA PHE A 21 -24.18 -2.18 -19.73
C PHE A 21 -24.62 -3.20 -18.70
N TYR A 22 -25.43 -4.19 -19.07
CA TYR A 22 -25.85 -5.25 -18.17
C TYR A 22 -25.60 -6.64 -18.75
N ARG A 23 -25.27 -7.58 -17.87
CA ARG A 23 -25.21 -9.01 -18.17
C ARG A 23 -26.12 -9.80 -17.24
N ILE A 24 -26.68 -10.87 -17.77
CA ILE A 24 -27.41 -11.86 -16.98
C ILE A 24 -26.40 -12.75 -16.26
N ARG A 25 -26.56 -12.90 -14.95
CA ARG A 25 -25.80 -13.85 -14.13
C ARG A 25 -26.69 -14.34 -12.99
N HIS A 26 -27.00 -15.64 -12.99
CA HIS A 26 -27.72 -16.28 -11.89
C HIS A 26 -26.72 -16.65 -10.79
N ALA A 27 -26.37 -15.67 -9.95
CA ALA A 27 -25.51 -15.86 -8.79
C ALA A 27 -25.99 -14.96 -7.64
N SER A 28 -25.92 -15.47 -6.42
CA SER A 28 -26.28 -14.71 -5.22
C SER A 28 -25.25 -13.61 -4.95
N HIS A 29 -25.72 -12.40 -4.70
CA HIS A 29 -24.89 -11.26 -4.31
C HIS A 29 -24.71 -11.20 -2.80
N TYR A 30 -23.47 -11.05 -2.32
CA TYR A 30 -23.16 -11.09 -0.89
C TYR A 30 -23.94 -10.08 -0.01
N ARG A 31 -24.39 -8.93 -0.57
CA ARG A 31 -25.24 -7.94 0.12
C ARG A 31 -26.74 -8.04 -0.19
N ARG A 32 -27.10 -8.57 -1.35
CA ARG A 32 -28.48 -8.47 -1.90
C ARG A 32 -29.12 -9.83 -2.14
N GLY A 33 -28.46 -10.91 -1.74
CA GLY A 33 -28.95 -12.28 -1.93
C GLY A 33 -29.30 -12.53 -3.39
N ASP A 34 -30.52 -13.03 -3.61
CA ASP A 34 -31.04 -13.42 -4.93
C ASP A 34 -32.00 -12.37 -5.53
N ASP A 35 -32.00 -11.14 -5.02
CA ASP A 35 -32.88 -10.05 -5.51
C ASP A 35 -32.64 -9.72 -7.00
N TRP A 36 -31.44 -9.99 -7.51
CA TRP A 36 -31.01 -9.62 -8.86
C TRP A 36 -30.39 -10.79 -9.61
N CYS A 37 -30.76 -10.94 -10.88
CA CYS A 37 -30.12 -11.86 -11.83
C CYS A 37 -29.47 -11.14 -13.02
N ILE A 38 -29.44 -9.80 -12.98
CA ILE A 38 -28.76 -8.94 -13.94
C ILE A 38 -27.83 -8.01 -13.16
N TYR A 39 -26.61 -7.82 -13.67
CA TYR A 39 -25.59 -7.03 -13.02
C TYR A 39 -24.98 -6.03 -14.00
N PRO A 40 -24.79 -4.77 -13.58
CA PRO A 40 -24.17 -3.77 -14.44
C PRO A 40 -22.68 -4.08 -14.61
N LEU A 41 -22.11 -3.64 -15.74
CA LEU A 41 -20.66 -3.59 -15.94
C LEU A 41 -20.09 -2.29 -15.37
N TYR A 42 -18.78 -2.31 -15.08
CA TYR A 42 -18.05 -1.20 -14.49
C TYR A 42 -18.29 0.13 -15.22
N ASP A 43 -18.15 0.15 -16.54
CA ASP A 43 -18.28 1.37 -17.35
C ASP A 43 -19.66 2.03 -17.31
N TYR A 44 -20.69 1.30 -16.87
CA TYR A 44 -22.04 1.85 -16.68
C TYR A 44 -22.33 2.18 -15.21
N ALA A 45 -21.90 1.32 -14.28
CA ALA A 45 -22.14 1.54 -12.85
C ALA A 45 -21.30 2.69 -12.30
N HIS A 46 -20.02 2.77 -12.64
CA HIS A 46 -19.05 3.66 -12.01
C HIS A 46 -19.45 5.14 -12.10
N CYS A 47 -19.77 5.63 -13.30
CA CYS A 47 -20.18 7.03 -13.49
C CYS A 47 -21.50 7.35 -12.80
N LEU A 48 -22.44 6.40 -12.79
CA LEU A 48 -23.73 6.59 -12.14
C LEU A 48 -23.58 6.61 -10.61
N GLU A 49 -22.73 5.75 -10.05
CA GLU A 49 -22.37 5.76 -8.63
C GLU A 49 -21.76 7.12 -8.25
N ASP A 50 -20.77 7.60 -9.01
CA ASP A 50 -20.17 8.92 -8.79
C ASP A 50 -21.22 10.04 -8.84
N ALA A 51 -22.16 9.99 -9.79
CA ALA A 51 -23.20 10.99 -9.93
C ALA A 51 -24.26 10.92 -8.81
N PHE A 52 -24.65 9.73 -8.37
CA PHE A 52 -25.59 9.55 -7.25
C PHE A 52 -24.97 9.93 -5.90
N GLU A 53 -23.65 9.82 -5.76
CA GLU A 53 -22.90 10.21 -4.57
C GLU A 53 -22.43 11.68 -4.62
N GLU A 54 -22.82 12.45 -5.64
CA GLU A 54 -22.43 13.86 -5.82
C GLU A 54 -20.90 14.08 -5.85
N VAL A 55 -20.17 13.12 -6.41
CA VAL A 55 -18.72 13.23 -6.63
C VAL A 55 -18.45 14.42 -7.56
N THR A 56 -17.37 15.15 -7.28
CA THR A 56 -16.92 16.25 -8.15
C THR A 56 -15.71 15.86 -8.99
N HIS A 57 -14.74 15.19 -8.37
CA HIS A 57 -13.51 14.76 -9.00
C HIS A 57 -13.36 13.24 -8.84
N SER A 58 -13.74 12.51 -9.88
CA SER A 58 -13.56 11.05 -9.93
C SER A 58 -12.14 10.74 -10.36
N ILE A 59 -11.29 10.33 -9.41
CA ILE A 59 -9.85 10.12 -9.66
C ILE A 59 -9.58 8.64 -9.89
N CYS A 60 -9.14 8.29 -11.10
CA CYS A 60 -8.82 6.91 -11.48
C CYS A 60 -7.42 6.82 -12.10
N THR A 61 -6.99 5.62 -12.47
CA THR A 61 -5.68 5.41 -13.09
C THR A 61 -5.75 5.48 -14.62
N LEU A 62 -4.61 5.71 -15.28
CA LEU A 62 -4.50 5.86 -16.75
C LEU A 62 -5.07 4.68 -17.55
N GLU A 63 -5.22 3.50 -16.96
CA GLU A 63 -5.89 2.36 -17.58
C GLU A 63 -7.32 2.68 -18.03
N PHE A 64 -7.95 3.71 -17.47
CA PHE A 64 -9.32 4.15 -17.77
C PHE A 64 -9.41 5.46 -18.56
N ASP A 65 -8.31 5.98 -19.12
CA ASP A 65 -8.31 7.24 -19.88
C ASP A 65 -9.24 7.20 -21.10
N ASN A 66 -9.28 6.06 -21.82
CA ASN A 66 -10.20 5.87 -22.95
C ASN A 66 -11.67 5.72 -22.51
N ASN A 67 -11.92 5.36 -21.24
CA ASN A 67 -13.27 5.15 -20.71
C ASN A 67 -13.97 6.48 -20.40
N ARG A 68 -13.22 7.58 -20.27
CA ARG A 68 -13.76 8.92 -19.99
C ARG A 68 -14.84 9.35 -20.99
N GLU A 69 -14.63 9.07 -22.27
CA GLU A 69 -15.61 9.43 -23.31
C GLU A 69 -16.96 8.71 -23.08
N LEU A 70 -16.92 7.44 -22.68
CA LEU A 70 -18.11 6.68 -22.34
C LEU A 70 -18.73 7.13 -21.01
N TYR A 71 -17.88 7.46 -20.03
CA TYR A 71 -18.29 8.03 -18.74
C TYR A 71 -19.16 9.28 -18.95
N ASP A 72 -18.66 10.24 -19.73
CA ASP A 72 -19.37 11.49 -20.02
C ASP A 72 -20.66 11.23 -20.82
N TRP A 73 -20.61 10.33 -21.80
CA TRP A 73 -21.76 9.94 -22.62
C TRP A 73 -22.88 9.36 -21.77
N VAL A 74 -22.58 8.46 -20.82
CA VAL A 74 -23.62 7.86 -19.97
C VAL A 74 -24.32 8.94 -19.16
N LEU A 75 -23.56 9.80 -18.47
CA LEU A 75 -24.11 10.87 -17.63
C LEU A 75 -25.02 11.83 -18.40
N GLU A 76 -24.58 12.26 -19.60
CA GLU A 76 -25.39 13.11 -20.48
C GLU A 76 -26.70 12.44 -20.89
N ASN A 77 -26.65 11.16 -21.25
CA ASN A 77 -27.82 10.46 -21.80
C ASN A 77 -28.82 10.03 -20.72
N VAL A 78 -28.39 9.89 -19.46
CA VAL A 78 -29.32 9.63 -18.34
C VAL A 78 -29.85 10.91 -17.70
N GLY A 79 -29.41 12.09 -18.15
CA GLY A 79 -29.95 13.38 -17.75
C GLY A 79 -29.26 14.03 -16.54
N PHE A 80 -28.02 13.68 -16.24
CA PHE A 80 -27.21 14.45 -15.30
C PHE A 80 -26.70 15.73 -15.98
N GLU A 81 -27.07 16.87 -15.43
CA GLU A 81 -26.62 18.20 -15.87
C GLU A 81 -25.51 18.73 -14.95
N GLU A 82 -24.83 19.80 -15.39
CA GLU A 82 -23.85 20.46 -14.54
C GLU A 82 -24.50 21.11 -13.30
N PRO A 83 -23.86 21.03 -12.12
CA PRO A 83 -22.58 20.38 -11.83
C PRO A 83 -22.69 18.84 -11.77
N ARG A 84 -21.79 18.13 -12.45
CA ARG A 84 -21.68 16.66 -12.43
C ARG A 84 -20.23 16.18 -12.18
N PRO A 85 -20.00 14.90 -11.82
CA PRO A 85 -18.64 14.41 -11.65
C PRO A 85 -17.87 14.42 -12.97
N HIS A 86 -16.58 14.75 -12.89
CA HIS A 86 -15.63 14.59 -13.99
C HIS A 86 -14.51 13.63 -13.63
N GLN A 87 -14.09 12.83 -14.60
CA GLN A 87 -13.00 11.87 -14.46
C GLN A 87 -11.64 12.55 -14.65
N TYR A 88 -10.69 12.23 -13.75
CA TYR A 88 -9.30 12.66 -13.81
C TYR A 88 -8.36 11.48 -13.58
N GLU A 89 -7.44 11.26 -14.51
CA GLU A 89 -6.55 10.11 -14.48
C GLU A 89 -5.15 10.49 -13.99
N TRP A 90 -4.51 9.58 -13.27
CA TRP A 90 -3.10 9.68 -12.91
C TRP A 90 -2.37 8.36 -13.20
N ALA A 91 -1.05 8.44 -13.34
CA ALA A 91 -0.22 7.26 -13.49
C ALA A 91 -0.09 6.56 -12.13
N GLY A 92 -0.71 5.39 -11.99
CA GLY A 92 -0.68 4.61 -10.76
C GLY A 92 0.74 4.28 -10.27
N LEU A 93 0.85 3.91 -9.00
CA LEU A 93 2.13 3.55 -8.39
C LEU A 93 2.64 2.19 -8.92
N ASP A 94 3.78 2.21 -9.59
CA ASP A 94 4.58 1.02 -9.88
C ASP A 94 5.86 1.07 -9.04
N LEU A 95 5.98 0.20 -8.04
CA LEU A 95 7.11 0.17 -7.11
C LEU A 95 8.07 -0.96 -7.50
N GLU A 96 9.34 -0.62 -7.68
CA GLU A 96 10.39 -1.58 -7.97
C GLU A 96 10.47 -2.66 -6.88
N ASN A 97 10.77 -3.90 -7.27
CA ASN A 97 10.85 -5.07 -6.39
C ASN A 97 9.56 -5.42 -5.62
N ALA A 98 8.44 -4.74 -5.90
CA ALA A 98 7.13 -5.06 -5.35
C ALA A 98 6.26 -5.82 -6.35
N VAL A 99 5.76 -6.98 -5.94
CA VAL A 99 4.73 -7.70 -6.70
C VAL A 99 3.36 -7.22 -6.23
N LEU A 100 2.68 -6.41 -7.06
CA LEU A 100 1.37 -5.83 -6.72
C LEU A 100 0.19 -6.65 -7.27
N SER A 101 0.42 -7.46 -8.31
CA SER A 101 -0.66 -8.20 -8.97
C SER A 101 -1.16 -9.38 -8.13
N LYS A 102 -2.47 -9.42 -7.86
CA LYS A 102 -3.15 -10.55 -7.20
C LYS A 102 -2.82 -11.90 -7.85
N ARG A 103 -2.75 -11.95 -9.19
CA ARG A 103 -2.43 -13.16 -9.96
C ARG A 103 -1.01 -13.67 -9.72
N LYS A 104 -0.08 -12.78 -9.35
CA LYS A 104 1.31 -13.13 -9.02
C LYS A 104 1.48 -13.46 -7.54
N ILE A 105 0.71 -12.81 -6.64
CA ILE A 105 0.79 -13.07 -5.19
C ILE A 105 0.09 -14.38 -4.80
N ALA A 106 -1.11 -14.67 -5.35
CA ALA A 106 -1.89 -15.83 -4.94
C ALA A 106 -1.12 -17.16 -5.06
N PRO A 107 -0.38 -17.45 -6.15
CA PRO A 107 0.43 -18.66 -6.25
C PRO A 107 1.54 -18.74 -5.19
N LEU A 108 2.12 -17.62 -4.75
CA LEU A 108 3.16 -17.61 -3.71
C LEU A 108 2.58 -18.01 -2.35
N VAL A 109 1.35 -17.58 -2.07
CA VAL A 109 0.60 -17.94 -0.86
C VAL A 109 0.19 -19.42 -0.91
N GLU A 110 -0.37 -19.86 -2.03
CA GLU A 110 -0.82 -21.25 -2.21
C GLU A 110 0.33 -22.26 -2.15
N ALA A 111 1.50 -21.90 -2.70
CA ALA A 111 2.71 -22.72 -2.64
C ALA A 111 3.47 -22.65 -1.29
N GLY A 112 3.00 -21.83 -0.34
CA GLY A 112 3.64 -21.67 0.98
C GLY A 112 5.00 -20.98 0.96
N VAL A 113 5.37 -20.31 -0.14
CA VAL A 113 6.60 -19.51 -0.25
C VAL A 113 6.55 -18.31 0.71
N VAL A 114 5.33 -17.77 0.88
CA VAL A 114 4.99 -16.78 1.89
C VAL A 114 3.94 -17.34 2.86
N SER A 115 3.98 -16.88 4.11
CA SER A 115 3.13 -17.38 5.20
C SER A 115 1.64 -17.01 5.04
N GLY A 116 1.32 -16.03 4.19
CA GLY A 116 -0.03 -15.53 3.98
C GLY A 116 -0.05 -14.20 3.24
N TRP A 117 -1.25 -13.61 3.12
CA TRP A 117 -1.43 -12.27 2.51
C TRP A 117 -0.88 -11.13 3.37
N ASP A 118 -0.56 -11.39 4.63
CA ASP A 118 0.03 -10.45 5.59
C ASP A 118 1.53 -10.73 5.82
N ASP A 119 2.16 -11.65 5.06
CA ASP A 119 3.58 -11.95 5.21
C ASP A 119 4.44 -10.68 5.00
N PRO A 120 5.35 -10.31 5.93
CA PRO A 120 6.13 -9.08 5.86
C PRO A 120 6.95 -8.85 4.58
N ARG A 121 7.14 -9.88 3.75
CA ARG A 121 7.84 -9.80 2.45
C ARG A 121 6.96 -9.33 1.31
N LEU A 122 5.63 -9.32 1.48
CA LEU A 122 4.68 -8.85 0.47
C LEU A 122 4.49 -7.32 0.54
N ALA A 123 3.97 -6.76 -0.54
CA ALA A 123 3.65 -5.33 -0.66
C ALA A 123 2.16 -5.02 -0.39
N THR A 124 1.46 -5.90 0.33
CA THR A 124 0.10 -5.59 0.80
C THR A 124 0.16 -4.64 1.99
N LEU A 125 -0.88 -3.83 2.19
CA LEU A 125 -0.95 -2.95 3.36
C LEU A 125 -0.91 -3.73 4.69
N THR A 126 -1.51 -4.92 4.71
CA THR A 126 -1.46 -5.82 5.87
C THR A 126 -0.05 -6.34 6.13
N ALA A 127 0.71 -6.67 5.08
CA ALA A 127 2.11 -7.07 5.19
C ALA A 127 2.99 -5.93 5.69
N TYR A 128 2.84 -4.72 5.15
CA TYR A 128 3.59 -3.55 5.64
C TYR A 128 3.28 -3.25 7.10
N ARG A 129 2.00 -3.33 7.50
CA ARG A 129 1.62 -3.18 8.90
C ARG A 129 2.29 -4.24 9.79
N ARG A 130 2.29 -5.51 9.38
CA ARG A 130 2.95 -6.60 10.13
C ARG A 130 4.47 -6.45 10.16
N ARG A 131 5.08 -5.94 9.08
CA ARG A 131 6.51 -5.62 8.99
C ARG A 131 6.92 -4.50 9.97
N GLY A 132 5.97 -3.71 10.47
CA GLY A 132 6.23 -2.57 11.36
C GLY A 132 6.46 -1.26 10.61
N VAL A 133 6.00 -1.14 9.36
CA VAL A 133 6.05 0.11 8.60
C VAL A 133 5.03 1.10 9.17
N PRO A 134 5.45 2.28 9.65
CA PRO A 134 4.53 3.30 10.11
C PRO A 134 3.64 3.83 8.97
N PRO A 135 2.36 4.13 9.21
CA PRO A 135 1.49 4.71 8.17
C PRO A 135 2.00 6.07 7.68
N GLU A 136 2.69 6.84 8.51
CA GLU A 136 3.36 8.09 8.14
C GLU A 136 4.41 7.88 7.04
N ALA A 137 5.11 6.75 7.04
CA ALA A 137 6.11 6.45 6.03
C ALA A 137 5.48 6.20 4.65
N LEU A 138 4.31 5.55 4.62
CA LEU A 138 3.56 5.35 3.37
C LEU A 138 3.00 6.67 2.84
N ARG A 139 2.56 7.58 3.72
CA ARG A 139 2.14 8.94 3.33
C ARG A 139 3.31 9.75 2.77
N LEU A 140 4.46 9.72 3.45
CA LEU A 140 5.69 10.37 2.99
C LEU A 140 6.15 9.80 1.64
N LEU A 141 6.05 8.48 1.43
CA LEU A 141 6.33 7.88 0.12
C LEU A 141 5.43 8.49 -0.97
N SER A 142 4.13 8.60 -0.72
CA SER A 142 3.19 9.21 -1.68
C SER A 142 3.56 10.67 -2.01
N GLU A 143 3.99 11.45 -1.01
CA GLU A 143 4.48 12.82 -1.22
C GLU A 143 5.76 12.88 -2.05
N LEU A 144 6.71 11.96 -1.80
CA LEU A 144 7.99 11.88 -2.52
C LEU A 144 7.85 11.37 -3.96
N VAL A 145 6.84 10.56 -4.24
CA VAL A 145 6.53 10.07 -5.59
C VAL A 145 5.81 11.16 -6.38
N GLY A 146 4.91 11.89 -5.73
CA GLY A 146 4.07 12.90 -6.37
C GLY A 146 2.99 12.29 -7.27
N ILE A 147 2.22 13.15 -7.93
CA ILE A 147 1.11 12.76 -8.81
C ILE A 147 1.37 13.35 -10.19
N SER A 148 1.33 12.51 -11.23
CA SER A 148 1.46 12.96 -12.62
C SER A 148 0.71 12.04 -13.58
N LYS A 149 0.49 12.50 -14.81
CA LYS A 149 -0.02 11.66 -15.92
C LYS A 149 1.08 10.85 -16.63
N THR A 150 2.34 11.04 -16.26
CA THR A 150 3.48 10.30 -16.83
C THR A 150 3.97 9.27 -15.83
N GLY A 151 3.69 8.00 -16.09
CA GLY A 151 4.15 6.92 -15.23
C GLY A 151 5.66 6.73 -15.33
N ALA A 152 6.29 6.52 -14.17
CA ALA A 152 7.64 6.01 -14.06
C ALA A 152 7.67 4.97 -12.94
N GLN A 153 8.53 3.97 -13.10
CA GLN A 153 8.77 3.02 -12.01
C GLN A 153 9.43 3.76 -10.84
N THR A 154 8.85 3.62 -9.66
CA THR A 154 9.35 4.18 -8.41
C THR A 154 10.43 3.27 -7.85
N GLU A 155 11.62 3.81 -7.63
CA GLU A 155 12.74 3.10 -7.02
C GLU A 155 12.40 2.60 -5.61
N ALA A 156 12.78 1.36 -5.31
CA ALA A 156 12.53 0.74 -4.00
C ALA A 156 13.16 1.55 -2.84
N ALA A 157 14.28 2.22 -3.11
CA ALA A 157 15.00 3.05 -2.15
C ALA A 157 14.16 4.19 -1.55
N LYS A 158 13.14 4.70 -2.27
CA LYS A 158 12.26 5.75 -1.74
C LYS A 158 11.39 5.26 -0.58
N LEU A 159 10.91 4.01 -0.65
CA LEU A 159 10.16 3.41 0.46
C LEU A 159 11.06 3.21 1.67
N ASP A 160 12.26 2.66 1.47
CA ASP A 160 13.23 2.48 2.56
C ASP A 160 13.64 3.80 3.20
N TYR A 161 13.85 4.84 2.39
CA TYR A 161 14.09 6.19 2.87
C TYR A 161 12.93 6.69 3.75
N ALA A 162 11.70 6.62 3.26
CA ALA A 162 10.53 7.10 3.99
C ALA A 162 10.35 6.38 5.34
N ILE A 163 10.53 5.05 5.36
CA ILE A 163 10.50 4.24 6.59
C ILE A 163 11.57 4.72 7.58
N ARG A 164 12.82 4.88 7.12
CA ARG A 164 13.94 5.29 7.96
C ARG A 164 13.76 6.70 8.51
N GLN A 165 13.25 7.64 7.71
CA GLN A 165 13.00 9.01 8.17
C GLN A 165 12.02 9.05 9.33
N VAL A 166 10.90 8.33 9.21
CA VAL A 166 9.88 8.29 10.27
C VAL A 166 10.42 7.58 11.52
N LEU A 167 11.03 6.41 11.36
CA LEU A 167 11.56 5.64 12.50
C LEU A 167 12.72 6.35 13.19
N ASN A 168 13.54 7.12 12.47
CA ASN A 168 14.62 7.89 13.08
C ASN A 168 14.09 8.89 14.11
N GLN A 169 12.93 9.50 13.87
CA GLN A 169 12.35 10.51 14.76
C GLN A 169 11.44 9.95 15.86
N SER A 170 11.09 8.65 15.79
CA SER A 170 10.06 8.07 16.66
C SER A 170 10.46 6.80 17.41
N ALA A 171 11.43 6.02 16.90
CA ALA A 171 11.80 4.74 17.50
C ALA A 171 12.82 4.92 18.65
N PRO A 172 12.56 4.39 19.85
CA PRO A 172 13.56 4.37 20.92
C PRO A 172 14.74 3.47 20.55
N ARG A 173 15.97 3.94 20.77
CA ARG A 173 17.20 3.17 20.50
C ARG A 173 17.46 2.22 21.63
N VAL A 174 17.47 0.93 21.33
CA VAL A 174 17.83 -0.15 22.26
C VAL A 174 19.04 -0.92 21.74
N MET A 175 19.66 -1.70 22.62
CA MET A 175 20.73 -2.61 22.23
C MET A 175 20.16 -4.02 22.12
N ALA A 176 20.46 -4.68 21.01
CA ALA A 176 20.17 -6.08 20.78
C ALA A 176 21.40 -6.70 20.12
N VAL A 177 21.71 -7.95 20.48
CA VAL A 177 22.78 -8.73 19.87
C VAL A 177 22.15 -9.90 19.15
N LEU A 178 22.32 -9.96 17.83
CA LEU A 178 21.67 -10.92 16.95
C LEU A 178 22.50 -12.19 16.77
N ASP A 179 23.82 -12.07 16.64
CA ASP A 179 24.77 -13.19 16.59
C ASP A 179 25.75 -13.09 17.77
N PRO A 180 25.37 -13.58 18.96
CA PRO A 180 26.09 -13.31 20.19
C PRO A 180 27.43 -14.06 20.30
N ILE A 181 28.48 -13.33 20.66
CA ILE A 181 29.69 -13.85 21.31
C ILE A 181 29.67 -13.44 22.77
N LYS A 182 29.89 -14.43 23.66
CA LYS A 182 30.08 -14.17 25.08
C LYS A 182 31.48 -13.61 25.33
N VAL A 183 31.55 -12.49 26.05
CA VAL A 183 32.78 -11.87 26.52
C VAL A 183 32.80 -11.90 28.04
N VAL A 184 33.94 -12.27 28.61
CA VAL A 184 34.17 -12.31 30.06
C VAL A 184 35.22 -11.27 30.41
N ILE A 185 34.86 -10.32 31.27
CA ILE A 185 35.73 -9.22 31.68
C ILE A 185 36.55 -9.67 32.91
N THR A 186 37.78 -10.11 32.67
CA THR A 186 38.60 -10.83 33.66
C THR A 186 38.97 -10.02 34.91
N ASN A 187 38.88 -8.70 34.85
CA ASN A 187 39.16 -7.80 35.97
C ASN A 187 37.89 -7.21 36.61
N TYR A 188 36.70 -7.68 36.21
CA TYR A 188 35.43 -7.25 36.81
C TYR A 188 35.06 -8.11 38.03
N PRO A 189 34.56 -7.53 39.14
CA PRO A 189 34.25 -8.33 40.33
C PRO A 189 33.08 -9.30 40.11
N SER A 190 33.30 -10.59 40.39
CA SER A 190 32.28 -11.64 40.31
C SER A 190 31.06 -11.34 41.17
N GLY A 191 29.87 -11.55 40.60
CA GLY A 191 28.57 -11.37 41.28
C GLY A 191 28.16 -9.91 41.50
N LYS A 192 28.89 -8.94 40.95
CA LYS A 192 28.46 -7.53 40.90
C LYS A 192 27.79 -7.21 39.57
N ALA A 193 26.82 -6.30 39.63
CA ALA A 193 26.24 -5.65 38.47
C ALA A 193 26.19 -4.14 38.72
N GLU A 194 26.50 -3.37 37.69
CA GLU A 194 26.32 -1.92 37.66
C GLU A 194 25.15 -1.57 36.77
N GLU A 195 24.36 -0.59 37.19
CA GLU A 195 23.22 -0.10 36.44
C GLU A 195 23.56 1.26 35.84
N PHE A 196 23.52 1.35 34.51
CA PHE A 196 23.76 2.58 33.77
C PHE A 196 22.45 3.16 33.25
N GLU A 197 22.27 4.47 33.38
CA GLU A 197 21.18 5.15 32.71
C GLU A 197 21.58 5.46 31.26
N ALA A 198 20.86 4.90 30.30
CA ALA A 198 21.06 5.10 28.87
C ALA A 198 19.84 5.81 28.25
N PRO A 199 20.03 6.93 27.55
CA PRO A 199 18.92 7.62 26.89
C PRO A 199 18.35 6.77 25.74
N TYR A 200 17.03 6.85 25.53
CA TYR A 200 16.37 6.19 24.39
C TYR A 200 16.58 6.96 23.08
N TYR A 201 16.73 8.27 23.14
CA TYR A 201 16.75 9.11 21.94
C TYR A 201 18.08 9.88 21.87
N PRO A 202 18.65 10.05 20.66
CA PRO A 202 19.82 10.90 20.46
C PRO A 202 19.42 12.39 20.54
N HIS A 203 20.43 13.26 20.64
CA HIS A 203 20.26 14.70 20.86
C HIS A 203 19.48 15.45 19.77
N ASP A 204 19.42 14.91 18.55
CA ASP A 204 18.71 15.49 17.40
C ASP A 204 17.23 15.09 17.34
N VAL A 205 16.78 14.19 18.21
CA VAL A 205 15.38 13.75 18.29
C VAL A 205 14.72 14.46 19.48
N PRO A 206 13.62 15.22 19.28
CA PRO A 206 12.99 16.02 20.32
C PRO A 206 12.08 15.19 21.24
N LEU A 207 12.56 14.02 21.68
CA LEU A 207 11.86 13.10 22.58
C LEU A 207 12.76 12.80 23.77
N GLU A 208 12.14 12.75 24.95
CA GLU A 208 12.82 12.46 26.21
C GLU A 208 12.59 11.00 26.63
N GLY A 209 13.49 10.49 27.47
CA GLY A 209 13.36 9.20 28.12
C GLY A 209 14.66 8.41 28.17
N SER A 210 14.77 7.57 29.21
CA SER A 210 15.94 6.73 29.47
C SER A 210 15.52 5.34 29.92
N ARG A 211 16.48 4.41 29.93
CA ARG A 211 16.36 3.09 30.53
C ARG A 211 17.59 2.76 31.34
N THR A 212 17.41 1.89 32.31
CA THR A 212 18.52 1.25 33.00
C THR A 212 19.06 0.11 32.14
N VAL A 213 20.38 0.06 31.98
CA VAL A 213 21.12 -1.01 31.32
C VAL A 213 22.06 -1.65 32.34
N PRO A 214 21.88 -2.95 32.66
CA PRO A 214 22.79 -3.65 33.54
C PRO A 214 24.09 -3.98 32.81
N PHE A 215 25.20 -3.84 33.51
CA PHE A 215 26.53 -4.25 33.10
C PHE A 215 27.08 -5.23 34.13
N SER A 216 27.73 -6.28 33.66
CA SER A 216 28.26 -7.34 34.53
C SER A 216 29.55 -7.91 33.97
N GLU A 217 30.17 -8.84 34.70
CA GLU A 217 31.36 -9.59 34.27
C GLU A 217 31.15 -10.30 32.92
N GLU A 218 29.92 -10.74 32.65
CA GLU A 218 29.55 -11.43 31.43
C GLU A 218 28.69 -10.52 30.55
N ILE A 219 29.14 -10.30 29.32
CA ILE A 219 28.40 -9.53 28.31
C ILE A 219 28.33 -10.30 26.99
N TRP A 220 27.45 -9.83 26.11
CA TRP A 220 27.38 -10.31 24.74
C TRP A 220 27.67 -9.16 23.79
N ILE A 221 28.45 -9.46 22.76
CA ILE A 221 28.71 -8.56 21.63
C ILE A 221 28.32 -9.26 20.34
N GLU A 222 28.16 -8.50 19.25
CA GLU A 222 27.98 -9.09 17.94
C GLU A 222 29.25 -9.81 17.52
N ARG A 223 29.09 -10.98 16.90
CA ARG A 223 30.22 -11.73 16.33
C ARG A 223 31.06 -10.92 15.36
N ALA A 224 30.41 -10.05 14.58
CA ALA A 224 31.08 -9.21 13.58
C ALA A 224 31.96 -8.11 14.19
N ASP A 225 31.81 -7.80 15.49
CA ASP A 225 32.61 -6.79 16.18
C ASP A 225 33.98 -7.33 16.65
N PHE A 226 34.27 -8.61 16.41
CA PHE A 226 35.54 -9.26 16.75
C PHE A 226 36.15 -9.98 15.53
N SER A 227 37.45 -9.77 15.32
CA SER A 227 38.28 -10.53 14.36
C SER A 227 39.61 -10.87 15.03
N GLU A 228 40.15 -12.05 14.73
CA GLU A 228 41.50 -12.48 15.13
C GLU A 228 42.61 -11.69 14.44
#